data_AF-A0AAC9RIB4-F1
#
_entry.id   AF-A0AAC9RIB4-F1
#
_cell.length_a   1.000
_cell.length_b   1.000
_cell.length_c   1.000
_cell.angle_alpha   90.00
_cell.angle_beta   90.00
_cell.angle_gamma   90.00
#
_symmetry.space_group_name_H-M   'P 1'
#
loop_
_entity.id
_entity.type
_entity.pdbx_description
1 polymer ?
#
loop_
_entity_poly.entity_id
_entity_poly.type
_entity_poly.pdbx_seq_one_letter_code
_entity_poly.pdbx_strand_id
1 'polypeptide(L)'
;MKSTIAIIIPAFNEENRIITTLTAIKEASPLYRIYVVDDGSTDATAQKVAKLEDICLIKSIKNKGKGEALKIGIETAIATSDILVFLDADLQESAKEVKKLIGPILNNEADVTVAKFPPAKKKGGFGLVKKLAQYGVYINTGKRLTTVLSGQRAFKKEVLQDLQFNYSGYGVELGMTIDILNKGYLIKEVAVNMFHNETGRDLQGFYHRGKQFFQILKVFMKKTK
;
A
#
# COMPACT_ATOMS: atom_id res chain seq x y z
N MET A 1 9.81 -25.27 1.65
CA MET A 1 10.39 -24.18 2.46
C MET A 1 9.28 -23.19 2.79
N LYS A 2 9.25 -22.65 4.01
CA LYS A 2 8.24 -21.66 4.39
C LYS A 2 8.63 -20.31 3.78
N SER A 3 7.75 -19.71 2.98
CA SER A 3 8.02 -18.42 2.34
C SER A 3 8.25 -17.32 3.37
N THR A 4 9.27 -16.50 3.14
CA THR A 4 9.59 -15.35 3.99
C THR A 4 8.76 -14.15 3.60
N ILE A 5 8.08 -13.52 4.56
CA ILE A 5 7.13 -12.44 4.33
C ILE A 5 7.62 -11.17 5.01
N ALA A 6 7.76 -10.10 4.23
CA ALA A 6 8.04 -8.76 4.71
C ALA A 6 6.81 -7.87 4.64
N ILE A 7 6.50 -7.16 5.73
CA ILE A 7 5.46 -6.15 5.81
C ILE A 7 6.14 -4.78 5.85
N ILE A 8 5.91 -3.97 4.82
CA ILE A 8 6.46 -2.63 4.67
C ILE A 8 5.36 -1.62 5.01
N ILE A 9 5.67 -0.74 5.96
CA ILE A 9 4.73 0.22 6.53
C ILE A 9 5.32 1.63 6.41
N PRO A 10 4.94 2.41 5.39
CA PRO A 10 5.23 3.83 5.36
C PRO A 10 4.45 4.53 6.48
N ALA A 11 5.13 5.35 7.27
CA ALA A 11 4.55 6.08 8.39
C ALA A 11 4.95 7.57 8.37
N PHE A 12 3.99 8.45 8.63
CA PHE A 12 4.24 9.87 8.80
C PHE A 12 3.20 10.46 9.76
N ASN A 13 3.63 10.87 10.95
CA ASN A 13 2.77 11.42 12.01
C ASN A 13 1.61 10.50 12.43
N GLU A 14 1.95 9.27 12.83
CA GLU A 14 1.04 8.17 13.17
C GLU A 14 1.18 7.70 14.63
N GLU A 15 1.68 8.56 15.54
CA GLU A 15 2.04 8.18 16.90
C GLU A 15 0.89 7.52 17.70
N ASN A 16 -0.36 7.86 17.37
CA ASN A 16 -1.56 7.41 18.08
C ASN A 16 -2.07 6.05 17.60
N ARG A 17 -1.58 5.56 16.46
CA ARG A 17 -2.14 4.37 15.79
C ARG A 17 -1.09 3.30 15.50
N ILE A 18 0.15 3.71 15.25
CA ILE A 18 1.22 2.83 14.78
C ILE A 18 1.43 1.62 15.69
N ILE A 19 1.43 1.79 17.02
CA ILE A 19 1.65 0.67 17.97
C ILE A 19 0.56 -0.39 17.86
N THR A 20 -0.71 0.03 17.82
CA THR A 20 -1.85 -0.89 17.67
C THR A 20 -1.79 -1.63 16.34
N THR A 21 -1.50 -0.92 15.25
CA THR A 21 -1.32 -1.53 13.91
C THR A 21 -0.23 -2.60 13.93
N LEU A 22 0.94 -2.29 14.49
CA LEU A 22 2.09 -3.20 14.55
C LEU A 22 1.80 -4.42 15.41
N THR A 23 1.13 -4.23 16.54
CA THR A 23 0.72 -5.31 17.44
C THR A 23 -0.22 -6.28 16.71
N ALA A 24 -1.26 -5.77 16.04
CA ALA A 24 -2.21 -6.59 15.28
C ALA A 24 -1.55 -7.38 14.12
N ILE A 25 -0.50 -6.84 13.50
CA ILE A 25 0.27 -7.55 12.47
C ILE A 25 1.05 -8.72 13.09
N LYS A 26 1.70 -8.51 14.25
CA LYS A 26 2.42 -9.57 14.96
C LYS A 26 1.49 -10.65 15.49
N GLU A 27 0.29 -10.30 15.93
CA GLU A 27 -0.75 -11.26 16.31
C GLU A 27 -1.21 -12.12 15.14
N ALA A 28 -1.28 -11.55 13.93
CA ALA A 28 -1.63 -12.33 12.73
C ALA A 28 -0.56 -13.38 12.38
N SER A 29 0.72 -13.06 12.59
CA SER A 29 1.81 -14.03 12.59
C SER A 29 3.07 -13.43 13.19
N PRO A 30 3.70 -14.08 14.19
CA PRO A 30 4.96 -13.60 14.77
C PRO A 30 6.14 -13.69 13.78
N LEU A 31 5.98 -14.45 12.69
CA LEU A 31 7.02 -14.70 11.68
C LEU A 31 7.12 -13.60 10.62
N TYR A 32 6.21 -12.63 10.62
CA TYR A 32 6.29 -11.50 9.70
C TYR A 32 7.45 -10.59 10.07
N ARG A 33 8.31 -10.29 9.09
CA ARG A 33 9.36 -9.27 9.24
C ARG A 33 8.77 -7.91 8.94
N ILE A 34 8.79 -7.00 9.92
CA ILE A 34 8.13 -5.70 9.78
C ILE A 34 9.19 -4.62 9.56
N TYR A 35 9.00 -3.86 8.48
CA TYR A 35 9.83 -2.73 8.08
C TYR A 35 8.96 -1.47 8.16
N VAL A 36 9.21 -0.63 9.16
CA VAL A 36 8.56 0.68 9.28
C VAL A 36 9.47 1.72 8.67
N VAL A 37 8.97 2.43 7.66
CA VAL A 37 9.69 3.53 7.03
C VAL A 37 9.06 4.84 7.49
N ASP A 38 9.68 5.47 8.48
CA ASP A 38 9.29 6.79 8.98
C ASP A 38 9.73 7.86 7.97
N ASP A 39 8.75 8.49 7.32
CA ASP A 39 8.94 9.49 6.27
C ASP A 39 9.14 10.90 6.88
N GLY A 40 10.02 10.99 7.88
CA GLY A 40 10.40 12.23 8.57
C GLY A 40 9.31 12.78 9.48
N SER A 41 8.72 11.93 10.34
CA SER A 41 7.68 12.36 11.29
C SER A 41 8.20 13.42 12.25
N THR A 42 7.31 14.35 12.61
CA THR A 42 7.56 15.41 13.60
C THR A 42 7.00 15.08 14.98
N ASP A 43 6.20 14.02 15.09
CA ASP A 43 5.60 13.53 16.33
C ASP A 43 6.41 12.35 16.92
N ALA A 44 5.84 11.63 17.90
CA ALA A 44 6.53 10.52 18.55
C ALA A 44 6.52 9.20 17.73
N THR A 45 6.10 9.17 16.46
CA THR A 45 5.98 7.94 15.66
C THR A 45 7.26 7.11 15.66
N ALA A 46 8.37 7.68 15.19
CA ALA A 46 9.65 6.98 15.14
C ALA A 46 10.15 6.57 16.53
N GLN A 47 9.94 7.42 17.54
CA GLN A 47 10.35 7.12 18.92
C GLN A 47 9.58 5.94 19.51
N LYS A 48 8.28 5.83 19.23
CA LYS A 48 7.45 4.71 19.68
C LYS A 48 7.85 3.41 19.00
N VAL A 49 8.12 3.45 17.69
CA VAL A 49 8.55 2.26 16.93
C VAL A 49 9.94 1.78 17.36
N ALA A 50 10.87 2.70 17.64
CA ALA A 50 12.24 2.36 18.05
C ALA A 50 12.33 1.58 19.39
N LYS A 51 11.24 1.56 20.19
CA LYS A 51 11.16 0.79 21.43
C LYS A 51 10.79 -0.68 21.22
N LEU A 52 10.50 -1.09 19.98
CA LEU A 52 10.08 -2.44 19.64
C LEU A 52 11.26 -3.23 19.03
N GLU A 53 11.63 -4.34 19.67
CA GLU A 53 12.85 -5.11 19.31
C GLU A 53 12.74 -5.85 17.96
N ASP A 54 11.52 -6.21 17.54
CA ASP A 54 11.24 -7.04 16.36
C ASP A 54 10.90 -6.24 15.09
N ILE A 55 11.23 -4.95 15.06
CA ILE A 55 10.83 -4.05 13.97
C ILE A 55 12.04 -3.34 13.40
N CYS A 56 12.21 -3.46 12.09
CA CYS A 56 13.20 -2.68 11.37
C CYS A 56 12.65 -1.28 11.12
N LEU A 57 13.12 -0.30 11.90
CA LEU A 57 12.80 1.10 11.71
C LEU A 57 13.82 1.77 10.78
N ILE A 58 13.33 2.40 9.72
CA ILE A 58 14.12 3.19 8.77
C ILE A 58 13.62 4.64 8.85
N LYS A 59 14.51 5.60 9.13
CA LYS A 59 14.15 7.00 9.32
C LYS A 59 14.61 7.87 8.16
N SER A 60 13.68 8.59 7.55
CA SER A 60 13.99 9.63 6.57
C SER A 60 14.25 10.96 7.27
N ILE A 61 15.19 11.75 6.76
CA ILE A 61 15.53 13.08 7.32
C ILE A 61 14.38 14.08 7.12
N LYS A 62 13.62 13.94 6.03
CA LYS A 62 12.49 14.81 5.68
C LYS A 62 11.43 14.02 4.95
N ASN A 63 10.20 14.52 4.99
CA ASN A 63 9.08 13.95 4.24
C ASN A 63 9.31 14.03 2.72
N LYS A 64 9.31 12.87 2.06
CA LYS A 64 9.43 12.71 0.61
C LYS A 64 8.20 12.05 -0.03
N GLY A 65 7.26 11.58 0.79
CA GLY A 65 6.00 10.98 0.41
C GLY A 65 6.02 9.45 0.36
N LYS A 66 4.83 8.87 0.41
CA LYS A 66 4.59 7.42 0.46
C LYS A 66 5.36 6.60 -0.59
N GLY A 67 5.46 7.09 -1.82
CA GLY A 67 6.19 6.39 -2.89
C GLY A 67 7.66 6.17 -2.58
N GLU A 68 8.35 7.18 -2.05
CA GLU A 68 9.75 7.06 -1.63
C GLU A 68 9.87 6.13 -0.42
N ALA A 69 8.98 6.27 0.57
CA ALA A 69 8.99 5.41 1.75
C ALA A 69 8.80 3.93 1.38
N LEU A 70 7.88 3.62 0.45
CA LEU A 70 7.71 2.27 -0.10
C LEU A 70 8.98 1.81 -0.83
N LYS A 71 9.58 2.66 -1.66
CA LYS A 71 10.81 2.32 -2.39
C LYS A 71 11.94 1.91 -1.44
N ILE A 72 12.20 2.71 -0.40
CA ILE A 72 13.22 2.41 0.62
C ILE A 72 12.90 1.07 1.33
N GLY A 73 11.64 0.86 1.70
CA GLY A 73 11.20 -0.39 2.34
C GLY A 73 11.40 -1.61 1.44
N ILE A 74 11.07 -1.49 0.14
CA ILE A 74 11.28 -2.55 -0.86
C ILE A 74 12.76 -2.85 -0.98
N GLU A 75 13.61 -1.83 -1.22
CA GLU A 75 15.06 -1.99 -1.38
C GLU A 75 15.70 -2.70 -0.18
N THR A 76 15.21 -2.40 1.03
CA THR A 76 15.71 -3.01 2.27
C THR A 76 15.25 -4.47 2.43
N ALA A 77 14.00 -4.78 2.10
CA ALA A 77 13.40 -6.08 2.41
C ALA A 77 13.54 -7.13 1.29
N ILE A 78 13.66 -6.70 0.03
CA ILE A 78 13.48 -7.56 -1.16
C ILE A 78 14.53 -8.66 -1.27
N ALA A 79 15.77 -8.40 -0.83
CA ALA A 79 16.85 -9.38 -0.91
C ALA A 79 16.56 -10.63 -0.06
N THR A 80 15.81 -10.48 1.05
CA THR A 80 15.64 -11.52 2.08
C THR A 80 14.20 -12.03 2.21
N SER A 81 13.30 -11.62 1.30
CA SER A 81 11.87 -11.91 1.39
C SER A 81 11.33 -12.46 0.08
N ASP A 82 10.45 -13.46 0.16
CA ASP A 82 9.77 -14.05 -1.00
C ASP A 82 8.46 -13.33 -1.33
N ILE A 83 7.80 -12.79 -0.30
CA ILE A 83 6.57 -12.02 -0.41
C ILE A 83 6.76 -10.68 0.30
N LEU A 84 6.36 -9.60 -0.36
CA LEU A 84 6.36 -8.26 0.19
C LEU A 84 4.93 -7.76 0.29
N VAL A 85 4.59 -7.11 1.39
CA VAL A 85 3.24 -6.60 1.66
C VAL A 85 3.32 -5.14 2.05
N PHE A 86 2.53 -4.30 1.39
CA PHE A 86 2.38 -2.90 1.76
C PHE A 86 1.15 -2.76 2.66
N LEU A 87 1.31 -2.15 3.82
CA LEU A 87 0.22 -1.79 4.71
C LEU A 87 0.38 -0.34 5.17
N ASP A 88 -0.73 0.35 5.40
CA ASP A 88 -0.69 1.69 5.99
C ASP A 88 -0.53 1.60 7.52
N ALA A 89 0.05 2.64 8.11
CA ALA A 89 0.35 2.72 9.54
C ALA A 89 -0.89 2.91 10.44
N ASP A 90 -2.05 3.23 9.87
CA ASP A 90 -3.27 3.64 10.59
C ASP A 90 -4.38 2.58 10.62
N LEU A 91 -4.05 1.32 10.30
CA LEU A 91 -5.01 0.20 10.20
C LEU A 91 -5.50 -0.35 11.55
N GLN A 92 -4.79 -0.06 12.65
CA GLN A 92 -5.12 -0.52 14.00
C GLN A 92 -5.34 -2.05 14.06
N GLU A 93 -6.30 -2.51 14.87
CA GLU A 93 -6.71 -3.92 15.01
C GLU A 93 -7.07 -4.62 13.71
N SER A 94 -7.44 -3.85 12.68
CA SER A 94 -7.85 -4.39 11.39
C SER A 94 -6.68 -4.93 10.58
N ALA A 95 -5.44 -4.54 10.93
CA ALA A 95 -4.23 -4.97 10.25
C ALA A 95 -4.04 -6.49 10.28
N LYS A 96 -4.66 -7.21 11.24
CA LYS A 96 -4.64 -8.68 11.31
C LYS A 96 -5.23 -9.38 10.08
N GLU A 97 -6.05 -8.66 9.30
CA GLU A 97 -6.61 -9.13 8.03
C GLU A 97 -5.54 -9.29 6.94
N VAL A 98 -4.31 -8.86 7.16
CA VAL A 98 -3.17 -9.02 6.23
C VAL A 98 -3.00 -10.46 5.74
N LYS A 99 -3.31 -11.45 6.59
CA LYS A 99 -3.29 -12.87 6.22
C LYS A 99 -4.13 -13.18 4.97
N LYS A 100 -5.24 -12.46 4.76
CA LYS A 100 -6.10 -12.63 3.58
C LYS A 100 -5.42 -12.17 2.30
N LEU A 101 -4.58 -11.13 2.36
CA LEU A 101 -3.80 -10.67 1.20
C LEU A 101 -2.69 -11.66 0.85
N ILE A 102 -2.06 -12.25 1.87
CA ILE A 102 -0.93 -13.17 1.68
C ILE A 102 -1.40 -14.55 1.17
N GLY A 103 -2.52 -15.06 1.68
CA GLY A 103 -3.01 -16.42 1.41
C GLY A 103 -3.06 -16.80 -0.08
N PRO A 104 -3.71 -16.00 -0.96
CA PRO A 104 -3.78 -16.31 -2.38
C PRO A 104 -2.41 -16.37 -3.07
N ILE A 105 -1.42 -15.62 -2.60
CA ILE A 105 -0.06 -15.66 -3.15
C ILE A 105 0.64 -16.96 -2.75
N LEU A 106 0.53 -17.35 -1.47
CA LEU A 106 1.07 -18.63 -0.98
C LEU A 106 0.44 -19.84 -1.70
N ASN A 107 -0.83 -19.72 -2.09
CA ASN A 107 -1.55 -20.75 -2.83
C ASN A 107 -1.33 -20.71 -4.35
N ASN A 108 -0.45 -19.83 -4.85
CA ASN A 108 -0.24 -19.60 -6.28
C ASN A 108 -1.51 -19.21 -7.07
N GLU A 109 -2.48 -18.59 -6.41
CA GLU A 109 -3.72 -18.10 -7.04
C GLU A 109 -3.59 -16.67 -7.59
N ALA A 110 -2.51 -15.96 -7.24
CA ALA A 110 -2.20 -14.61 -7.69
C ALA A 110 -0.71 -14.30 -7.56
N ASP A 111 -0.20 -13.39 -8.38
CA ASP A 111 1.13 -12.80 -8.22
C ASP A 111 1.07 -11.54 -7.35
N VAL A 112 -0.07 -10.86 -7.39
CA VAL A 112 -0.36 -9.67 -6.59
C VAL A 112 -1.78 -9.76 -6.05
N THR A 113 -1.96 -9.44 -4.77
CA THR A 113 -3.28 -9.21 -4.19
C THR A 113 -3.48 -7.76 -3.81
N VAL A 114 -4.71 -7.28 -3.93
CA VAL A 114 -5.09 -5.91 -3.60
C VAL A 114 -6.29 -5.93 -2.66
N ALA A 115 -6.22 -5.21 -1.55
CA ALA A 115 -7.29 -5.14 -0.57
C ALA A 115 -8.54 -4.47 -1.15
N LYS A 116 -9.66 -5.17 -1.04
CA LYS A 116 -11.01 -4.67 -1.28
C LYS A 116 -11.67 -4.40 0.05
N PHE A 117 -11.58 -3.13 0.46
CA PHE A 117 -12.21 -2.61 1.67
C PHE A 117 -13.74 -2.74 1.62
N PRO A 118 -14.40 -2.82 2.78
CA PRO A 118 -15.84 -2.71 2.85
C PRO A 118 -16.29 -1.36 2.27
N PRO A 119 -17.54 -1.26 1.78
CA PRO A 119 -18.10 0.02 1.36
C PRO A 119 -17.98 1.05 2.49
N ALA A 120 -17.47 2.25 2.16
CA ALA A 120 -17.32 3.33 3.13
C ALA A 120 -18.67 3.67 3.78
N LYS A 121 -18.67 3.83 5.11
CA LYS A 121 -19.90 4.13 5.86
C LYS A 121 -20.37 5.56 5.62
N LYS A 122 -19.45 6.48 5.32
CA LYS A 122 -19.74 7.87 4.95
C LYS A 122 -19.40 8.13 3.48
N LYS A 123 -20.37 8.64 2.71
CA LYS A 123 -20.13 9.08 1.32
C LYS A 123 -19.26 10.35 1.30
N GLY A 124 -17.94 10.18 1.18
CA GLY A 124 -16.98 11.29 1.13
C GLY A 124 -17.10 12.16 -0.12
N GLY A 125 -17.20 11.57 -1.32
CA GLY A 125 -17.28 12.29 -2.61
C GLY A 125 -18.01 11.53 -3.72
N PHE A 126 -18.06 12.10 -4.93
CA PHE A 126 -18.82 11.57 -6.07
C PHE A 126 -18.19 10.33 -6.77
N GLY A 127 -17.06 9.82 -6.27
CA GLY A 127 -16.37 8.66 -6.85
C GLY A 127 -15.71 8.91 -8.21
N LEU A 128 -15.63 10.16 -8.68
CA LEU A 128 -15.06 10.51 -9.99
C LEU A 128 -13.60 10.06 -10.15
N VAL A 129 -12.77 10.28 -9.12
CA VAL A 129 -11.36 9.84 -9.11
C VAL A 129 -11.26 8.32 -9.26
N LYS A 130 -12.12 7.57 -8.54
CA LYS A 130 -12.17 6.11 -8.61
C LYS A 130 -12.59 5.65 -10.00
N LYS A 131 -13.66 6.22 -10.58
CA LYS A 131 -14.11 5.90 -11.93
C LYS A 131 -13.04 6.20 -12.99
N LEU A 132 -12.37 7.35 -12.87
CA LEU A 132 -11.27 7.72 -13.78
C LEU A 132 -10.10 6.73 -13.68
N ALA A 133 -9.69 6.33 -12.48
CA ALA A 133 -8.63 5.35 -12.30
C ALA A 133 -9.01 3.97 -12.87
N GLN A 134 -10.25 3.53 -12.64
CA GLN A 134 -10.78 2.28 -13.22
C GLN A 134 -10.81 2.32 -14.75
N TYR A 135 -11.27 3.44 -15.32
CA TYR A 135 -11.24 3.65 -16.76
C TYR A 135 -9.80 3.67 -17.29
N GLY A 136 -8.88 4.31 -16.57
CA GLY A 136 -7.46 4.33 -16.88
C GLY A 136 -6.84 2.94 -16.99
N VAL A 137 -7.10 2.07 -16.02
CA VAL A 137 -6.67 0.67 -16.09
C VAL A 137 -7.31 -0.03 -17.28
N TYR A 138 -8.61 0.13 -17.50
CA TYR A 138 -9.32 -0.55 -18.57
C TYR A 138 -8.78 -0.21 -19.95
N ILE A 139 -8.56 1.08 -20.26
CA ILE A 139 -8.08 1.45 -21.59
C ILE A 139 -6.62 1.06 -21.83
N ASN A 140 -5.79 0.99 -20.78
CA ASN A 140 -4.36 0.68 -20.93
C ASN A 140 -4.09 -0.84 -20.93
N THR A 141 -4.99 -1.64 -20.36
CA THR A 141 -4.72 -3.08 -20.09
C THR A 141 -5.82 -4.01 -20.58
N GLY A 142 -6.99 -3.48 -20.94
CA GLY A 142 -8.21 -4.26 -21.22
C GLY A 142 -8.86 -4.92 -19.99
N LYS A 143 -8.28 -4.77 -18.80
CA LYS A 143 -8.76 -5.42 -17.56
C LYS A 143 -9.61 -4.48 -16.72
N ARG A 144 -10.58 -5.05 -16.00
CA ARG A 144 -11.45 -4.31 -15.07
C ARG A 144 -11.08 -4.66 -13.64
N LEU A 145 -10.76 -3.64 -12.85
CA LEU A 145 -10.50 -3.75 -11.42
C LEU A 145 -11.35 -2.71 -10.67
N THR A 146 -11.80 -3.06 -9.48
CA THR A 146 -12.61 -2.22 -8.61
C THR A 146 -11.80 -1.47 -7.54
N THR A 147 -10.59 -1.95 -7.19
CA THR A 147 -9.73 -1.50 -6.09
C THR A 147 -8.43 -0.84 -6.55
N VAL A 148 -8.43 -0.23 -7.74
CA VAL A 148 -7.23 0.35 -8.38
C VAL A 148 -6.42 1.29 -7.48
N LEU A 149 -7.09 2.05 -6.61
CA LEU A 149 -6.48 3.04 -5.72
C LEU A 149 -6.18 2.51 -4.31
N SER A 150 -6.36 1.22 -4.07
CA SER A 150 -6.07 0.61 -2.77
C SER A 150 -4.56 0.43 -2.59
N GLY A 151 -4.05 0.89 -1.45
CA GLY A 151 -2.63 0.87 -1.10
C GLY A 151 -2.17 -0.44 -0.44
N GLN A 152 -3.10 -1.18 0.18
CA GLN A 152 -2.83 -2.44 0.86
C GLN A 152 -2.74 -3.55 -0.17
N ARG A 153 -1.53 -4.07 -0.35
CA ARG A 153 -1.21 -5.01 -1.43
C ARG A 153 -0.17 -6.01 -0.98
N ALA A 154 -0.25 -7.24 -1.46
CA ALA A 154 0.84 -8.21 -1.34
C ALA A 154 1.36 -8.57 -2.72
N PHE A 155 2.65 -8.87 -2.81
CA PHE A 155 3.37 -9.15 -4.06
C PHE A 155 4.28 -10.34 -3.86
N LYS A 156 4.39 -11.19 -4.88
CA LYS A 156 5.60 -12.01 -5.03
C LYS A 156 6.80 -11.10 -5.30
N LYS A 157 7.98 -11.50 -4.81
CA LYS A 157 9.23 -10.75 -4.97
C LYS A 157 9.52 -10.41 -6.42
N GLU A 158 9.37 -11.37 -7.34
CA GLU A 158 9.68 -11.22 -8.75
C GLU A 158 8.90 -10.07 -9.41
N VAL A 159 7.65 -9.82 -8.98
CA VAL A 159 6.83 -8.73 -9.51
C VAL A 159 7.48 -7.39 -9.20
N LEU A 160 7.94 -7.18 -7.96
CA LEU A 160 8.57 -5.90 -7.57
C LEU A 160 9.97 -5.72 -8.18
N GLN A 161 10.71 -6.82 -8.40
CA GLN A 161 12.00 -6.77 -9.11
C GLN A 161 11.80 -6.36 -10.57
N ASP A 162 10.81 -6.94 -11.24
CA ASP A 162 10.53 -6.71 -12.65
C ASP A 162 9.91 -5.33 -12.92
N LEU A 163 9.18 -4.76 -11.96
CA LEU A 163 8.67 -3.39 -12.07
C LEU A 163 9.73 -2.29 -11.92
N GLN A 164 10.90 -2.59 -11.34
CA GLN A 164 11.92 -1.58 -10.99
C GLN A 164 11.29 -0.35 -10.33
N PHE A 165 10.63 -0.55 -9.19
CA PHE A 165 9.73 0.42 -8.53
C PHE A 165 10.25 1.88 -8.57
N ASN A 166 9.67 2.68 -9.46
CA ASN A 166 10.03 4.09 -9.67
C ASN A 166 8.79 4.99 -9.72
N TYR A 167 7.87 4.74 -8.79
CA TYR A 167 6.64 5.52 -8.66
C TYR A 167 6.78 6.59 -7.58
N SER A 168 6.27 7.78 -7.84
CA SER A 168 6.23 8.89 -6.89
C SER A 168 4.87 9.57 -6.87
N GLY A 169 4.55 10.18 -5.73
CA GLY A 169 3.28 10.90 -5.52
C GLY A 169 2.07 9.97 -5.32
N TYR A 170 0.89 10.52 -5.56
CA TYR A 170 -0.42 9.92 -5.33
C TYR A 170 -0.89 8.99 -6.46
N GLY A 171 -0.10 8.83 -7.52
CA GLY A 171 -0.41 7.97 -8.67
C GLY A 171 0.27 6.60 -8.62
N VAL A 172 0.96 6.29 -7.51
CA VAL A 172 1.75 5.06 -7.32
C VAL A 172 0.88 3.82 -7.58
N GLU A 173 -0.30 3.77 -6.98
CA GLU A 173 -1.21 2.63 -7.06
C GLU A 173 -1.74 2.39 -8.48
N LEU A 174 -2.08 3.46 -9.22
CA LEU A 174 -2.59 3.35 -10.59
C LEU A 174 -1.48 2.94 -11.57
N GLY A 175 -0.35 3.65 -11.55
CA GLY A 175 0.77 3.36 -12.45
C GLY A 175 1.29 1.93 -12.25
N MET A 176 1.43 1.52 -11.00
CA MET A 176 1.83 0.17 -10.63
C MET A 176 0.82 -0.88 -11.11
N THR A 177 -0.49 -0.64 -10.95
CA THR A 177 -1.51 -1.59 -11.44
C THR A 177 -1.44 -1.78 -12.96
N ILE A 178 -1.27 -0.69 -13.72
CA ILE A 178 -1.15 -0.75 -15.17
C ILE A 178 0.10 -1.56 -15.57
N ASP A 179 1.24 -1.27 -14.94
CA ASP A 179 2.51 -1.92 -15.29
C ASP A 179 2.52 -3.41 -14.92
N ILE A 180 1.93 -3.78 -13.78
CA ILE A 180 1.77 -5.18 -13.36
C ILE A 180 0.94 -5.95 -14.41
N LEU A 181 -0.19 -5.39 -14.83
CA LEU A 181 -1.08 -6.04 -15.79
C LEU A 181 -0.45 -6.13 -17.18
N ASN A 182 0.25 -5.09 -17.63
CA ASN A 182 0.93 -5.08 -18.93
C ASN A 182 2.11 -6.06 -19.00
N LYS A 183 2.74 -6.37 -17.85
CA LYS A 183 3.75 -7.42 -17.73
C LYS A 183 3.16 -8.84 -17.62
N GLY A 184 1.84 -8.97 -17.61
CA GLY A 184 1.14 -10.27 -17.63
C GLY A 184 0.92 -10.91 -16.27
N TYR A 185 1.24 -10.23 -15.17
CA TYR A 185 1.03 -10.75 -13.82
C TYR A 185 -0.45 -10.78 -13.42
N LEU A 186 -0.81 -11.77 -12.59
CA LEU A 186 -2.17 -11.96 -12.10
C LEU A 186 -2.44 -11.12 -10.85
N ILE A 187 -3.38 -10.18 -10.95
CA ILE A 187 -3.90 -9.40 -9.82
C ILE A 187 -5.23 -10.00 -9.33
N LYS A 188 -5.33 -10.23 -8.01
CA LYS A 188 -6.58 -10.66 -7.35
C LYS A 188 -7.05 -9.63 -6.31
N GLU A 189 -8.31 -9.22 -6.41
CA GLU A 189 -8.95 -8.34 -5.42
C GLU A 189 -9.48 -9.17 -4.26
N VAL A 190 -9.02 -8.91 -3.04
CA VAL A 190 -9.34 -9.71 -1.86
C VAL A 190 -10.21 -8.89 -0.90
N ALA A 191 -11.40 -9.39 -0.60
CA ALA A 191 -12.26 -8.79 0.42
C ALA A 191 -11.60 -8.86 1.80
N VAL A 192 -11.43 -7.71 2.43
CA VAL A 192 -10.88 -7.59 3.79
C VAL A 192 -11.84 -6.79 4.66
N ASN A 193 -11.80 -7.05 5.97
CA ASN A 193 -12.47 -6.23 6.98
C ASN A 193 -11.50 -5.21 7.59
N MET A 194 -10.58 -4.70 6.77
CA MET A 194 -9.70 -3.61 7.16
C MET A 194 -10.48 -2.31 7.26
N PHE A 195 -10.08 -1.47 8.21
CA PHE A 195 -10.54 -0.09 8.32
C PHE A 195 -9.32 0.80 8.50
N HIS A 196 -9.36 1.95 7.84
CA HIS A 196 -8.42 3.04 8.03
C HIS A 196 -9.21 4.24 8.51
N ASN A 197 -8.55 5.29 8.98
CA ASN A 197 -9.27 6.50 9.33
C ASN A 197 -9.86 7.10 8.04
N GLU A 198 -11.18 7.04 7.87
CA GLU A 198 -11.85 7.68 6.74
C GLU A 198 -11.70 9.20 6.94
N THR A 199 -10.78 9.84 6.20
CA THR A 199 -10.72 11.30 6.15
C THR A 199 -12.09 11.83 5.74
N GLY A 200 -12.68 12.64 6.62
CA GLY A 200 -14.02 13.20 6.43
C GLY A 200 -14.08 14.19 5.27
N ARG A 201 -15.22 14.89 5.17
CA ARG A 201 -15.36 16.05 4.28
C ARG A 201 -14.69 17.27 4.91
N ASP A 202 -13.37 17.29 4.91
CA ASP A 202 -12.58 18.48 5.24
C ASP A 202 -11.99 19.13 3.98
N LEU A 203 -11.73 20.43 4.05
CA LEU A 203 -11.12 21.23 2.97
C LEU A 203 -9.72 20.69 2.61
N GLN A 204 -9.02 20.12 3.59
CA GLN A 204 -7.75 19.42 3.42
C GLN A 204 -7.92 18.16 2.56
N GLY A 205 -8.90 17.30 2.86
CA GLY A 205 -9.24 16.14 2.03
C GLY A 205 -9.67 16.51 0.62
N PHE A 206 -10.32 17.66 0.41
CA PHE A 206 -10.67 18.14 -0.94
C PHE A 206 -9.43 18.57 -1.74
N TYR A 207 -8.48 19.28 -1.12
CA TYR A 207 -7.20 19.63 -1.74
C TYR A 207 -6.31 18.40 -2.00
N HIS A 208 -6.24 17.46 -1.05
CA HIS A 208 -5.56 16.18 -1.24
C HIS A 208 -6.17 15.37 -2.39
N ARG A 209 -7.51 15.32 -2.50
CA ARG A 209 -8.22 14.68 -3.62
C ARG A 209 -8.01 15.39 -4.96
N GLY A 210 -7.92 16.72 -4.97
CA GLY A 210 -7.57 17.52 -6.15
C GLY A 210 -6.15 17.21 -6.64
N LYS A 211 -5.16 17.17 -5.74
CA LYS A 211 -3.79 16.75 -6.07
C LYS A 211 -3.74 15.30 -6.57
N GLN A 212 -4.46 14.38 -5.93
CA GLN A 212 -4.60 12.99 -6.38
C GLN A 212 -5.13 12.92 -7.80
N PHE A 213 -6.19 13.67 -8.13
CA PHE A 213 -6.78 13.73 -9.46
C PHE A 213 -5.79 14.20 -10.53
N PHE A 214 -5.11 15.32 -10.31
CA PHE A 214 -4.13 15.86 -11.28
C PHE A 214 -2.93 14.94 -11.48
N GLN A 215 -2.49 14.22 -10.43
CA GLN A 215 -1.38 13.28 -10.55
C GLN A 215 -1.79 11.98 -11.25
N ILE A 216 -2.99 11.46 -10.96
CA ILE A 216 -3.60 10.36 -11.70
C ILE A 216 -3.72 10.71 -13.19
N LEU A 217 -4.18 11.93 -13.50
CA LEU A 217 -4.29 12.41 -14.87
C LEU A 217 -2.92 12.51 -15.57
N LYS A 218 -1.87 12.96 -14.86
CA LYS A 218 -0.49 12.98 -15.39
C LYS A 218 0.07 11.58 -15.65
N VAL A 219 -0.19 10.62 -14.76
CA VAL A 219 0.21 9.21 -14.97
C VAL A 219 -0.52 8.65 -16.18
N PHE A 220 -1.83 8.88 -16.27
CA PHE A 220 -2.66 8.49 -17.40
C PHE A 220 -2.13 9.04 -18.73
N MET A 221 -1.81 10.34 -18.81
CA MET A 221 -1.24 10.96 -20.01
C MET A 221 0.14 10.41 -20.41
N LYS A 222 0.95 9.94 -19.45
CA LYS A 222 2.27 9.34 -19.72
C LYS A 222 2.20 7.90 -20.20
N LYS A 223 1.19 7.14 -19.77
CA LYS A 223 1.04 5.70 -20.07
C LYS A 223 0.21 5.41 -21.31
N THR A 224 -0.65 6.34 -21.73
CA THR A 224 -1.53 6.20 -22.91
C THR A 224 -0.85 6.64 -24.22
N LYS A 225 0.46 6.45 -24.36
CA LYS A 225 1.23 6.73 -25.58
C LYS A 225 1.82 5.46 -26.14
#